data_AF-A0A529M6B9-F1
#
_entry.id   AF-A0A529M6B9-F1
#
_cell.length_a   1.000
_cell.length_b   1.000
_cell.length_c   1.000
_cell.angle_alpha   90.00
_cell.angle_beta   90.00
_cell.angle_gamma   90.00
#
_symmetry.space_group_name_H-M   'P 1'
#
loop_
_entity.id
_entity.type
_entity.pdbx_description
1 polymer ?
#
loop_
_entity_poly.entity_id
_entity_poly.type
_entity_poly.pdbx_seq_one_letter_code
_entity_poly.pdbx_strand_id
1 'polypeptide(L)'
;RIGRANHRMDEPSKAILIPANRFEVLECRAALDANYLGAQDTPPLVNGGLDVLAQHVLGCACGAPFHADALFDEVRTAAPYASLDRPTFDRVIDFVATGGYALRNYERYARIRQTREGLWRVSNPAVAQQYRLNVGTIIDVPALNVRYVQAGSRGAASRGGRVLGKIEEAFLETLTHGDTFMFAGKILRFEGIRENECFVSNAPGSDAKVPYY
;
A
#
# COMPACT_ATOMS: atom_id res chain seq x y z
N ARG A 1 5.34 23.77 -2.29
CA ARG A 1 6.25 23.82 -3.46
C ARG A 1 6.71 25.25 -3.74
N ILE A 2 5.78 26.20 -3.93
CA ILE A 2 6.07 27.62 -4.23
C ILE A 2 6.98 28.28 -3.19
N GLY A 3 6.79 27.98 -1.90
CA GLY A 3 7.63 28.48 -0.81
C GLY A 3 9.14 28.19 -0.91
N ARG A 4 9.58 27.29 -1.81
CA ARG A 4 11.02 27.08 -2.07
C ARG A 4 11.66 28.26 -2.82
N ALA A 5 10.86 29.03 -3.57
CA ALA A 5 11.32 30.26 -4.19
C ALA A 5 11.35 31.37 -3.13
N ASN A 6 12.49 32.04 -2.98
CA ASN A 6 12.68 33.13 -2.02
C ASN A 6 12.24 32.72 -0.61
N HIS A 7 12.77 31.60 -0.09
CA HIS A 7 12.46 31.08 1.25
C HIS A 7 13.12 31.96 2.35
N ARG A 8 12.72 33.23 2.39
CA ARG A 8 13.16 34.30 3.29
C ARG A 8 11.90 35.04 3.76
N MET A 9 11.95 35.61 4.97
CA MET A 9 10.80 36.30 5.57
C MET A 9 10.37 37.54 4.75
N ASP A 10 11.34 38.24 4.16
CA ASP A 10 11.12 39.57 3.57
C ASP A 10 10.96 39.56 2.04
N GLU A 11 10.83 38.37 1.43
CA GLU A 11 10.70 38.23 -0.01
C GLU A 11 9.49 37.37 -0.39
N PRO A 12 8.62 37.82 -1.31
CA PRO A 12 7.52 37.00 -1.77
C PRO A 12 8.03 35.83 -2.61
N SER A 13 7.49 34.64 -2.34
CA SER A 13 7.68 33.48 -3.21
C SER A 13 6.98 33.70 -4.55
N LYS A 14 7.70 33.45 -5.64
CA LYS A 14 7.17 33.54 -7.01
C LYS A 14 7.12 32.16 -7.63
N ALA A 15 6.06 31.87 -8.38
CA ALA A 15 5.94 30.65 -9.17
C ALA A 15 5.23 30.93 -10.50
N ILE A 16 5.58 30.12 -11.50
CA ILE A 16 4.91 30.08 -12.80
C ILE A 16 4.30 28.68 -12.92
N LEU A 17 3.00 28.61 -13.19
CA LEU A 17 2.27 27.37 -13.46
C LEU A 17 2.26 27.15 -14.98
N ILE A 18 2.78 26.01 -15.44
CA ILE A 18 2.85 25.67 -16.87
C ILE A 18 2.00 24.41 -17.10
N PRO A 19 0.79 24.52 -17.67
CA PRO A 19 -0.07 23.36 -17.93
C PRO A 19 0.39 22.60 -19.18
N ALA A 20 0.33 21.26 -19.14
CA ALA A 20 0.68 20.38 -20.24
C ALA A 20 -0.49 20.13 -21.22
N ASN A 21 -1.73 20.36 -20.77
CA ASN A 21 -2.93 20.23 -21.61
C ASN A 21 -3.99 21.28 -21.25
N ARG A 22 -5.06 21.36 -22.05
CA ARG A 22 -6.11 22.39 -21.89
C ARG A 22 -6.92 22.26 -20.59
N PHE A 23 -7.07 21.06 -20.04
CA PHE A 23 -7.80 20.84 -18.80
C PHE A 23 -6.99 21.28 -17.58
N GLU A 24 -5.67 21.07 -17.60
CA GLU A 24 -4.77 21.56 -16.55
C GLU A 24 -4.75 23.10 -16.41
N VAL A 25 -5.15 23.84 -17.44
CA VAL A 25 -5.33 25.31 -17.33
C VAL A 25 -6.39 25.64 -16.27
N LEU A 26 -7.49 24.88 -16.25
CA LEU A 26 -8.56 25.05 -15.26
C LEU A 26 -8.07 24.69 -13.86
N GLU A 27 -7.29 23.62 -13.72
CA GLU A 27 -6.67 23.21 -12.44
C GLU A 27 -5.70 24.27 -11.92
N CYS A 28 -4.85 24.83 -12.79
CA CYS A 28 -3.94 25.92 -12.44
C CYS A 28 -4.71 27.15 -11.95
N ARG A 29 -5.83 27.50 -12.62
CA ARG A 29 -6.67 28.62 -12.21
C ARG A 29 -7.35 28.36 -10.86
N ALA A 30 -7.92 27.17 -10.67
CA ALA A 30 -8.51 26.77 -9.40
C ALA A 30 -7.50 26.80 -8.25
N ALA A 31 -6.25 26.35 -8.49
CA ALA A 31 -5.18 26.41 -7.49
C ALA A 31 -4.80 27.86 -7.12
N LEU A 32 -4.79 28.78 -8.08
CA LEU A 32 -4.58 30.21 -7.80
C LEU A 32 -5.72 30.79 -6.96
N ASP A 33 -6.97 30.53 -7.35
CA ASP A 33 -8.15 31.04 -6.64
C ASP A 33 -8.22 30.47 -5.20
N ALA A 34 -7.95 29.17 -5.02
CA ALA A 34 -7.84 28.53 -3.71
C ALA A 34 -6.74 29.16 -2.85
N ASN A 35 -5.57 29.45 -3.43
CA ASN A 35 -4.48 30.12 -2.73
C ASN A 35 -4.85 31.54 -2.29
N TYR A 36 -5.56 32.32 -3.12
CA TYR A 36 -6.02 33.67 -2.75
C TYR A 36 -7.00 33.66 -1.58
N LEU A 37 -7.82 32.62 -1.49
CA LEU A 37 -8.75 32.42 -0.39
C LEU A 37 -8.10 31.77 0.85
N GLY A 38 -6.82 31.40 0.77
CA GLY A 38 -6.13 30.67 1.83
C GLY A 38 -6.71 29.27 2.06
N ALA A 39 -7.40 28.70 1.06
CA ALA A 39 -7.97 27.37 1.16
C ALA A 39 -6.85 26.33 1.27
N GLN A 40 -6.81 25.64 2.40
CA GLN A 40 -5.87 24.57 2.67
C GLN A 40 -6.60 23.24 2.65
N ASP A 41 -6.03 22.28 1.93
CA ASP A 41 -6.47 20.89 1.94
C ASP A 41 -5.82 20.15 3.12
N THR A 42 -6.04 20.66 4.33
CA THR A 42 -5.56 20.02 5.55
C THR A 42 -6.62 19.03 6.01
N PRO A 43 -6.41 17.70 5.86
CA PRO A 43 -7.39 16.73 6.30
C PRO A 43 -7.57 16.83 7.83
N PRO A 44 -8.78 16.55 8.35
CA PRO A 44 -8.99 16.48 9.78
C PRO A 44 -8.11 15.38 10.39
N LEU A 45 -7.80 15.53 11.67
CA LEU A 45 -7.22 14.43 12.43
C LEU A 45 -8.18 13.24 12.41
N VAL A 46 -7.67 12.10 11.97
CA VAL A 46 -8.40 10.83 11.95
C VAL A 46 -7.87 9.91 13.04
N ASN A 47 -8.71 8.98 13.50
CA ASN A 47 -8.27 7.91 14.38
C ASN A 47 -7.20 7.07 13.66
N GLY A 48 -6.21 6.60 14.42
CA GLY A 48 -5.12 5.78 13.88
C GLY A 48 -5.60 4.37 13.52
N GLY A 49 -5.07 3.84 12.41
CA GLY A 49 -5.32 2.47 11.99
C GLY A 49 -4.66 1.45 12.91
N LEU A 50 -5.35 0.33 13.20
CA LEU A 50 -4.81 -0.74 14.05
C LEU A 50 -3.67 -1.50 13.36
N ASP A 51 -3.60 -1.46 12.04
CA ASP A 51 -2.49 -1.96 11.22
C ASP A 51 -1.20 -1.15 11.44
N VAL A 52 -1.30 0.18 11.47
CA VAL A 52 -0.19 1.08 11.80
C VAL A 52 0.26 0.85 13.25
N LEU A 53 -0.69 0.70 14.18
CA LEU A 53 -0.37 0.37 15.58
C LEU A 53 0.32 -1.00 15.69
N ALA A 54 -0.14 -2.02 14.99
CA ALA A 54 0.49 -3.34 14.96
C ALA A 54 1.93 -3.27 14.43
N GLN A 55 2.16 -2.46 13.39
CA GLN A 55 3.49 -2.20 12.86
C GLN A 55 4.38 -1.47 13.87
N HIS A 56 3.83 -0.49 14.58
CA HIS A 56 4.54 0.23 15.64
C HIS A 56 4.95 -0.70 16.79
N VAL A 57 4.03 -1.52 17.30
CA VAL A 57 4.28 -2.56 18.31
C VAL A 57 5.43 -3.48 17.91
N LEU A 58 5.41 -3.97 16.66
CA LEU A 58 6.50 -4.81 16.15
C LEU A 58 7.82 -4.03 16.10
N GLY A 59 7.78 -2.75 15.70
CA GLY A 59 8.93 -1.85 15.68
C GLY A 59 9.57 -1.67 17.05
N CYS A 60 8.76 -1.43 18.09
CA CYS A 60 9.21 -1.35 19.47
C CYS A 60 9.96 -2.62 19.88
N ALA A 61 9.37 -3.80 19.66
CA ALA A 61 10.02 -5.09 19.95
C ALA A 61 11.31 -5.35 19.15
N CYS A 62 11.44 -4.75 17.96
CA CYS A 62 12.66 -4.83 17.15
C CYS A 62 13.77 -3.91 17.67
N GLY A 63 13.42 -2.81 18.35
CA GLY A 63 14.37 -1.91 19.01
C GLY A 63 14.85 -2.47 20.35
N ALA A 64 13.91 -2.78 21.25
CA ALA A 64 14.19 -3.37 22.56
C ALA A 64 12.97 -4.11 23.13
N PRO A 65 13.15 -5.05 24.07
CA PRO A 65 12.02 -5.61 24.81
C PRO A 65 11.23 -4.53 25.56
N PHE A 66 9.90 -4.61 25.57
CA PHE A 66 9.03 -3.59 26.18
C PHE A 66 7.92 -4.18 27.08
N HIS A 67 7.42 -3.39 28.02
CA HIS A 67 6.21 -3.72 28.80
C HIS A 67 4.96 -3.22 28.06
N ALA A 68 3.93 -4.07 27.96
CA ALA A 68 2.69 -3.73 27.27
C ALA A 68 2.00 -2.49 27.88
N ASP A 69 1.99 -2.38 29.20
CA ASP A 69 1.35 -1.26 29.91
C ASP A 69 2.06 0.07 29.60
N ALA A 70 3.39 0.09 29.66
CA ALA A 70 4.18 1.27 29.35
C ALA A 70 3.99 1.71 27.88
N LEU A 71 3.97 0.77 26.95
CA LEU A 71 3.73 1.07 25.54
C LEU A 71 2.30 1.58 25.30
N PHE A 72 1.30 1.06 26.00
CA PHE A 72 -0.07 1.55 25.90
C PHE A 72 -0.19 3.01 26.34
N ASP A 73 0.42 3.36 27.47
CA ASP A 73 0.43 4.73 27.99
C ASP A 73 1.13 5.69 27.02
N GLU A 74 2.26 5.28 26.43
CA GLU A 74 2.97 6.05 25.41
C GLU A 74 2.12 6.24 24.15
N VAL A 75 1.53 5.17 23.61
CA VAL A 75 0.70 5.22 22.39
C VAL A 75 -0.47 6.19 22.54
N ARG A 76 -1.11 6.24 23.70
CA ARG A 76 -2.23 7.16 23.96
C ARG A 76 -1.83 8.64 24.02
N THR A 77 -0.53 8.95 24.09
CA THR A 77 -0.07 10.34 23.95
C THR A 77 -0.14 10.84 22.50
N ALA A 78 -0.18 9.94 21.52
CA ALA A 78 -0.36 10.29 20.12
C ALA A 78 -1.83 10.59 19.82
N ALA A 79 -2.11 11.75 19.20
CA ALA A 79 -3.47 12.21 18.91
C ALA A 79 -4.38 11.18 18.20
N PRO A 80 -3.90 10.40 17.19
CA PRO A 80 -4.73 9.38 16.53
C PRO A 80 -5.17 8.22 17.44
N TYR A 81 -4.49 7.99 18.56
CA TYR A 81 -4.75 6.88 19.49
C TYR A 81 -5.15 7.35 20.89
N ALA A 82 -5.43 8.64 21.08
CA ALA A 82 -5.75 9.21 22.40
C ALA A 82 -6.99 8.56 23.07
N SER A 83 -7.91 8.04 22.26
CA SER A 83 -9.13 7.33 22.70
C SER A 83 -8.99 5.80 22.70
N LEU A 84 -7.82 5.24 22.36
CA LEU A 84 -7.61 3.80 22.23
C LEU A 84 -7.89 3.08 23.55
N ASP A 85 -8.84 2.15 23.54
CA ASP A 85 -9.17 1.35 24.71
C ASP A 85 -8.14 0.22 24.92
N ARG A 86 -7.98 -0.18 26.18
CA ARG A 86 -7.01 -1.20 26.57
C ARG A 86 -7.29 -2.57 25.93
N PRO A 87 -8.53 -3.11 25.93
CA PRO A 87 -8.84 -4.36 25.25
C PRO A 87 -8.45 -4.38 23.76
N THR A 88 -8.65 -3.27 23.03
CA THR A 88 -8.23 -3.18 21.63
C THR A 88 -6.71 -3.19 21.50
N PHE A 89 -5.97 -2.47 22.35
CA PHE A 89 -4.51 -2.53 22.36
C PHE A 89 -3.99 -3.95 22.63
N ASP A 90 -4.55 -4.65 23.63
CA ASP A 90 -4.14 -6.03 23.94
C ASP A 90 -4.43 -7.00 22.79
N ARG A 91 -5.54 -6.82 22.05
CA ARG A 91 -5.80 -7.58 20.82
C ARG A 91 -4.75 -7.31 19.74
N VAL A 92 -4.24 -6.08 19.64
CA VAL A 92 -3.15 -5.77 18.71
C VAL A 92 -1.86 -6.46 19.14
N ILE A 93 -1.52 -6.46 20.44
CA ILE A 93 -0.38 -7.23 20.97
C ILE A 93 -0.52 -8.72 20.62
N ASP A 94 -1.68 -9.34 20.89
CA ASP A 94 -1.92 -10.76 20.58
C ASP A 94 -1.86 -11.06 19.08
N PHE A 95 -2.37 -10.14 18.26
CA PHE A 95 -2.27 -10.23 16.81
C PHE A 95 -0.81 -10.20 16.34
N VAL A 96 0.04 -9.33 16.86
CA VAL A 96 1.47 -9.32 16.51
C VAL A 96 2.18 -10.56 17.08
N ALA A 97 1.77 -11.03 18.26
CA ALA A 97 2.38 -12.17 18.92
C ALA A 97 2.09 -13.51 18.25
N THR A 98 0.90 -13.68 17.63
CA THR A 98 0.44 -15.00 17.14
C THR A 98 -0.31 -14.95 15.81
N GLY A 99 -0.57 -13.78 15.25
CA GLY A 99 -1.52 -13.59 14.15
C GLY A 99 -2.98 -13.66 14.59
N GLY A 100 -3.23 -13.65 15.90
CA GLY A 100 -4.55 -13.76 16.51
C GLY A 100 -5.14 -15.18 16.44
N TYR A 101 -6.40 -15.31 16.86
CA TYR A 101 -7.10 -16.59 16.97
C TYR A 101 -7.00 -17.48 15.71
N ALA A 102 -7.10 -16.90 14.52
CA ALA A 102 -7.13 -17.64 13.26
C ALA A 102 -5.76 -18.20 12.83
N LEU A 103 -4.65 -17.55 13.25
CA LEU A 103 -3.32 -17.83 12.73
C LEU A 103 -2.35 -18.37 13.78
N ARG A 104 -2.80 -18.54 15.03
CA ARG A 104 -1.99 -18.97 16.18
C ARG A 104 -1.21 -20.28 15.97
N ASN A 105 -1.74 -21.19 15.15
CA ASN A 105 -1.09 -22.48 14.86
C ASN A 105 0.06 -22.40 13.85
N TYR A 106 0.26 -21.24 13.20
CA TYR A 106 1.26 -21.04 12.18
C TYR A 106 2.43 -20.21 12.73
N GLU A 107 3.55 -20.87 13.01
CA GLU A 107 4.74 -20.23 13.61
C GLU A 107 5.22 -18.98 12.84
N ARG A 108 4.99 -18.93 11.52
CA ARG A 108 5.36 -17.78 10.66
C ARG A 108 4.71 -16.45 11.08
N TYR A 109 3.59 -16.48 11.79
CA TYR A 109 2.89 -15.29 12.26
C TYR A 109 3.25 -14.89 13.69
N ALA A 110 4.06 -15.69 14.40
CA ALA A 110 4.51 -15.34 15.73
C ALA A 110 5.67 -14.34 15.68
N ARG A 111 5.37 -13.04 15.60
CA ARG A 111 6.39 -11.99 15.39
C ARG A 111 7.06 -11.53 16.68
N ILE A 112 6.33 -11.52 17.79
CA ILE A 112 6.85 -11.20 19.13
C ILE A 112 6.52 -12.32 20.12
N ARG A 113 7.28 -12.43 21.20
CA ARG A 113 7.05 -13.39 22.30
C ARG A 113 7.28 -12.70 23.64
N GLN A 114 6.51 -13.12 24.64
CA GLN A 114 6.69 -12.64 26.00
C GLN A 114 7.82 -13.40 26.69
N THR A 115 8.69 -12.68 27.40
CA THR A 115 9.75 -13.25 28.24
C THR A 115 9.19 -13.64 29.61
N ARG A 116 10.02 -14.30 30.43
CA ARG A 116 9.63 -14.70 31.79
C ARG A 116 9.41 -13.48 32.70
N GLU A 117 10.07 -12.38 32.39
CA GLU A 117 9.98 -11.10 33.08
C GLU A 117 8.75 -10.27 32.63
N GLY A 118 7.92 -10.82 31.73
CA GLY A 118 6.70 -10.16 31.24
C GLY A 118 6.93 -9.17 30.09
N LEU A 119 8.16 -9.02 29.59
CA LEU A 119 8.51 -8.14 28.47
C LEU A 119 8.18 -8.79 27.13
N TRP A 120 7.75 -8.00 26.15
CA TRP A 120 7.58 -8.43 24.77
C TRP A 120 8.83 -8.15 23.96
N ARG A 121 9.36 -9.17 23.28
CA ARG A 121 10.52 -9.04 22.39
C ARG A 121 10.26 -9.71 21.04
N VAL A 122 11.06 -9.35 20.04
CA VAL A 122 11.00 -10.04 18.74
C VAL A 122 11.28 -11.54 18.88
N SER A 123 10.54 -12.37 18.14
CA SER A 123 10.63 -13.83 18.24
C SER A 123 11.91 -14.41 17.65
N ASN A 124 12.40 -13.84 16.54
CA ASN A 124 13.62 -14.24 15.84
C ASN A 124 14.24 -13.02 15.11
N PRO A 125 15.58 -12.89 15.07
CA PRO A 125 16.29 -11.86 14.28
C PRO A 125 15.79 -11.65 12.83
N ALA A 126 15.34 -12.71 12.15
CA ALA A 126 14.79 -12.64 10.79
C ALA A 126 13.55 -11.74 10.70
N VAL A 127 12.71 -11.71 11.74
CA VAL A 127 11.54 -10.83 11.81
C VAL A 127 11.97 -9.37 11.86
N ALA A 128 12.99 -9.05 12.67
CA ALA A 128 13.52 -7.68 12.77
C ALA A 128 14.18 -7.24 11.45
N GLN A 129 14.83 -8.16 10.73
CA GLN A 129 15.37 -7.88 9.40
C GLN A 129 14.25 -7.56 8.40
N GLN A 130 13.20 -8.39 8.35
CA GLN A 130 12.04 -8.17 7.46
C GLN A 130 11.34 -6.84 7.75
N TYR A 131 11.18 -6.51 9.03
CA TYR A 131 10.59 -5.24 9.46
C TYR A 131 11.37 -4.04 8.91
N ARG A 132 12.70 -4.03 9.06
CA ARG A 132 13.55 -2.93 8.57
C ARG A 132 13.48 -2.70 7.06
N LEU A 133 13.21 -3.75 6.28
CA LEU A 133 13.09 -3.66 4.82
C LEU A 133 11.74 -3.11 4.35
N ASN A 134 10.71 -3.14 5.21
CA ASN A 134 9.32 -2.83 4.83
C ASN A 134 8.63 -1.89 5.84
N VAL A 135 9.40 -1.13 6.62
CA VAL A 135 8.83 -0.19 7.58
C VAL A 135 8.28 1.03 6.86
N GLY A 136 7.03 1.40 7.16
CA GLY A 136 6.32 2.50 6.54
C GLY A 136 4.83 2.24 6.46
N THR A 137 4.08 3.30 6.16
CA THR A 137 2.62 3.25 5.97
C THR A 137 2.21 3.43 4.51
N ILE A 138 3.17 3.62 3.62
CA ILE A 138 2.92 3.70 2.18
C ILE A 138 2.72 2.27 1.69
N ILE A 139 1.52 1.99 1.20
CA ILE A 139 1.17 0.70 0.61
C ILE A 139 1.68 0.63 -0.83
N ASP A 140 2.09 -0.56 -1.26
CA ASP A 140 2.28 -0.84 -2.68
C ASP A 140 0.93 -1.12 -3.35
N VAL A 141 0.79 -0.68 -4.60
CA VAL A 141 -0.37 -1.05 -5.42
C VAL A 141 -0.21 -2.51 -5.85
N PRO A 142 -1.16 -3.42 -5.54
CA PRO A 142 -1.08 -4.80 -5.95
C PRO A 142 -1.03 -4.91 -7.48
N ALA A 143 -0.04 -5.65 -7.98
CA ALA A 143 0.17 -5.84 -9.40
C ALA A 143 0.45 -7.30 -9.74
N LEU A 144 -0.21 -7.79 -10.80
CA LEU A 144 -0.09 -9.17 -11.27
C LEU A 144 0.85 -9.26 -12.46
N ASN A 145 1.58 -10.37 -12.57
CA ASN A 145 2.42 -10.62 -13.73
C ASN A 145 1.54 -10.95 -14.94
N VAL A 146 1.66 -10.19 -16.02
CA VAL A 146 0.99 -10.47 -17.30
C VAL A 146 1.77 -11.54 -18.05
N ARG A 147 1.17 -12.71 -18.25
CA ARG A 147 1.83 -13.88 -18.85
C ARG A 147 1.03 -14.43 -20.02
N TYR A 148 1.70 -14.74 -21.12
CA TYR A 148 1.06 -15.44 -22.22
C TYR A 148 0.58 -16.85 -21.83
N VAL A 149 -0.55 -17.27 -22.39
CA VAL A 149 -0.91 -18.68 -22.46
C VAL A 149 -0.05 -19.39 -23.51
N GLN A 150 0.34 -20.63 -23.26
CA GLN A 150 1.12 -21.42 -24.23
C GLN A 150 0.21 -21.91 -25.38
N ALA A 151 0.67 -21.77 -26.62
CA ALA A 151 -0.03 -22.29 -27.79
C ALA A 151 -0.02 -23.83 -27.78
N GLY A 152 -1.20 -24.46 -27.81
CA GLY A 152 -1.34 -25.93 -27.96
C GLY A 152 -2.20 -26.63 -26.92
N SER A 153 -2.56 -25.99 -25.80
CA SER A 153 -3.54 -26.55 -24.85
C SER A 153 -4.94 -26.08 -25.21
N ARG A 154 -5.74 -26.96 -25.83
CA ARG A 154 -7.19 -26.75 -25.94
C ARG A 154 -7.78 -26.63 -24.53
N GLY A 155 -8.20 -25.43 -24.14
CA GLY A 155 -9.18 -25.24 -23.07
C GLY A 155 -8.67 -25.10 -21.63
N ALA A 156 -7.37 -24.96 -21.38
CA ALA A 156 -6.89 -24.62 -20.04
C ALA A 156 -5.64 -23.74 -20.10
N ALA A 157 -5.71 -22.56 -19.45
CA ALA A 157 -4.58 -21.66 -19.23
C ALA A 157 -3.40 -22.45 -18.61
N SER A 158 -2.48 -22.89 -19.47
CA SER A 158 -1.32 -23.67 -19.09
C SER A 158 -0.25 -22.72 -18.56
N ARG A 159 0.27 -23.01 -17.37
CA ARG A 159 1.46 -22.36 -16.81
C ARG A 159 2.62 -22.52 -17.81
N GLY A 160 3.33 -21.44 -18.13
CA GLY A 160 4.61 -21.53 -18.87
C GLY A 160 4.90 -20.52 -19.98
N GLY A 161 3.95 -19.66 -20.40
CA GLY A 161 4.25 -18.65 -21.43
C GLY A 161 5.11 -17.49 -20.93
N ARG A 162 5.59 -16.64 -21.85
CA ARG A 162 6.46 -15.48 -21.54
C ARG A 162 5.73 -14.44 -20.68
N VAL A 163 6.41 -13.92 -19.65
CA VAL A 163 5.97 -12.76 -18.86
C VAL A 163 6.29 -11.47 -19.61
N LEU A 164 5.30 -10.60 -19.75
CA LEU A 164 5.41 -9.31 -20.44
C LEU A 164 5.73 -8.16 -19.50
N GLY A 165 5.30 -8.24 -18.24
CA GLY A 165 5.46 -7.19 -17.25
C GLY A 165 4.44 -7.32 -16.13
N LYS A 166 4.23 -6.24 -15.37
CA LYS A 166 3.22 -6.15 -14.31
C LYS A 166 2.16 -5.13 -14.67
N ILE A 167 0.93 -5.41 -14.29
CA ILE A 167 -0.21 -4.51 -14.42
C ILE A 167 -1.00 -4.54 -13.11
N GLU A 168 -1.64 -3.43 -12.77
CA GLU A 168 -2.40 -3.30 -11.53
C GLU A 168 -3.55 -4.30 -11.47
N GLU A 169 -3.71 -4.94 -10.31
CA GLU A 169 -4.74 -5.94 -10.06
C GLU A 169 -6.14 -5.35 -10.21
N ALA A 170 -6.36 -4.13 -9.69
CA ALA A 170 -7.65 -3.45 -9.76
C ALA A 170 -8.15 -3.26 -11.20
N PHE A 171 -7.25 -2.95 -12.16
CA PHE A 171 -7.64 -2.87 -13.57
C PHE A 171 -8.05 -4.24 -14.11
N LEU A 172 -7.30 -5.30 -13.78
CA LEU A 172 -7.60 -6.65 -14.25
C LEU A 172 -8.92 -7.20 -13.69
N GLU A 173 -9.30 -6.82 -12.47
CA GLU A 173 -10.58 -7.18 -11.87
C GLU A 173 -11.79 -6.59 -12.62
N THR A 174 -11.59 -5.50 -13.38
CA THR A 174 -12.63 -4.94 -14.25
C THR A 174 -12.82 -5.71 -15.56
N LEU A 175 -11.93 -6.66 -15.87
CA LEU A 175 -11.94 -7.42 -17.12
C LEU A 175 -12.74 -8.71 -16.98
N THR A 176 -13.51 -9.02 -18.02
CA THR A 176 -14.14 -10.33 -18.18
C THR A 176 -13.32 -11.18 -19.16
N HIS A 177 -13.37 -12.50 -19.00
CA HIS A 177 -12.72 -13.42 -19.96
C HIS A 177 -13.11 -13.07 -21.40
N GLY A 178 -12.11 -12.87 -22.26
CA GLY A 178 -12.29 -12.46 -23.66
C GLY A 178 -12.13 -10.95 -23.91
N ASP A 179 -12.15 -10.11 -22.87
CA ASP A 179 -11.87 -8.67 -23.00
C ASP A 179 -10.47 -8.43 -23.56
N THR A 180 -10.31 -7.35 -24.32
CA THR A 180 -9.01 -6.94 -24.85
C THR A 180 -8.50 -5.68 -24.16
N PHE A 181 -7.19 -5.62 -23.93
CA PHE A 181 -6.54 -4.45 -23.36
C PHE A 181 -5.17 -4.21 -23.97
N MET A 182 -4.72 -2.96 -23.93
CA MET A 182 -3.40 -2.57 -24.43
C MET A 182 -2.35 -2.71 -23.32
N PHE A 183 -1.26 -3.43 -23.60
CA PHE A 183 -0.14 -3.57 -22.68
C PHE A 183 1.17 -3.79 -23.44
N ALA A 184 2.24 -3.07 -23.05
CA ALA A 184 3.56 -3.15 -23.69
C ALA A 184 3.51 -3.02 -25.23
N GLY A 185 2.66 -2.12 -25.74
CA GLY A 185 2.48 -1.87 -27.19
C GLY A 185 1.76 -2.99 -27.95
N LYS A 186 1.08 -3.91 -27.24
CA LYS A 186 0.34 -5.04 -27.80
C LYS A 186 -1.11 -5.01 -27.35
N ILE A 187 -1.99 -5.56 -28.17
CA ILE A 187 -3.38 -5.83 -27.80
C ILE A 187 -3.48 -7.28 -27.35
N LEU A 188 -3.85 -7.45 -26.09
CA LEU A 188 -3.90 -8.73 -25.40
C LEU A 188 -5.33 -9.08 -25.06
N ARG A 189 -5.71 -10.34 -25.21
CA ARG A 189 -7.00 -10.87 -24.74
C ARG A 189 -6.81 -11.44 -23.35
N PHE A 190 -7.67 -11.05 -22.42
CA PHE A 190 -7.69 -11.56 -21.06
C PHE A 190 -8.27 -12.97 -21.00
N GLU A 191 -7.47 -13.93 -20.53
CA GLU A 191 -7.87 -15.34 -20.40
C GLU A 191 -8.27 -15.70 -18.95
N GLY A 192 -7.86 -14.89 -17.97
CA GLY A 192 -8.21 -15.04 -16.56
C GLY A 192 -7.03 -14.85 -15.62
N ILE A 193 -7.33 -14.76 -14.32
CA ILE A 193 -6.34 -14.66 -13.24
C ILE A 193 -6.21 -16.01 -12.55
N ARG A 194 -4.98 -16.44 -12.28
CA ARG A 194 -4.71 -17.58 -11.38
C ARG A 194 -3.47 -17.25 -10.54
N GLU A 195 -3.59 -17.41 -9.23
CA GLU A 195 -2.54 -17.02 -8.28
C GLU A 195 -2.15 -15.54 -8.48
N ASN A 196 -0.87 -15.22 -8.60
CA ASN A 196 -0.37 -13.86 -8.85
C ASN A 196 -0.11 -13.57 -10.34
N GLU A 197 -0.80 -14.27 -11.25
CA GLU A 197 -0.59 -14.15 -12.69
C GLU A 197 -1.90 -13.89 -13.46
N CYS A 198 -1.83 -12.93 -14.39
CA CYS A 198 -2.85 -12.66 -15.39
C CYS A 198 -2.47 -13.36 -16.70
N PHE A 199 -3.29 -14.29 -17.14
CA PHE A 199 -3.07 -15.02 -18.38
C PHE A 199 -3.66 -14.28 -19.57
N VAL A 200 -2.90 -14.22 -20.67
CA VAL A 200 -3.29 -13.49 -21.88
C VAL A 200 -2.97 -14.25 -23.17
N SER A 201 -3.75 -14.00 -24.22
CA SER A 201 -3.40 -14.38 -25.59
C SER A 201 -3.23 -13.14 -26.48
N ASN A 202 -2.67 -13.30 -27.68
CA ASN A 202 -2.76 -12.23 -28.68
C ASN A 202 -4.22 -12.07 -29.14
N ALA A 203 -4.66 -10.84 -29.34
CA ALA A 203 -5.97 -10.55 -29.90
C ALA A 203 -5.81 -9.66 -31.16
N PRO A 204 -6.44 -10.03 -32.29
CA PRO A 204 -6.66 -9.09 -33.39
C PRO A 204 -7.87 -8.22 -33.06
N GLY A 205 -7.71 -6.90 -33.00
CA GLY A 205 -8.83 -5.99 -32.74
C GLY A 205 -8.37 -4.57 -32.49
N SER A 206 -9.28 -3.61 -32.66
CA SER A 206 -9.00 -2.16 -32.55
C SER A 206 -9.65 -1.51 -31.33
N ASP A 207 -10.48 -2.23 -30.56
CA ASP A 207 -11.22 -1.70 -29.41
C ASP A 207 -10.68 -2.30 -28.10
N ALA A 208 -9.46 -1.89 -27.74
CA ALA A 208 -8.77 -2.38 -26.56
C ALA A 208 -8.94 -1.39 -25.40
N LYS A 209 -9.33 -1.89 -24.23
CA LYS A 209 -9.35 -1.12 -22.99
C LYS A 209 -7.93 -0.62 -22.68
N VAL A 210 -7.82 0.62 -22.23
CA VAL A 210 -6.54 1.21 -21.81
C VAL A 210 -6.43 1.04 -20.28
N PRO A 211 -5.36 0.43 -19.78
CA PRO A 211 -5.10 0.40 -18.35
C PRO A 211 -5.03 1.81 -17.79
N TYR A 212 -5.77 2.06 -16.71
CA TYR A 212 -5.60 3.24 -15.90
C TYR A 212 -4.65 2.92 -14.74
N TYR A 213 -3.92 3.94 -14.30
CA TYR A 213 -3.02 3.96 -13.16
C TYR A 213 -3.50 5.05 -12.20
#